data_AF-A0A841EMD8-F1
#
_entry.id   AF-A0A841EMD8-F1
#
_cell.length_a   1.000
_cell.length_b   1.000
_cell.length_c   1.000
_cell.angle_alpha   90.00
_cell.angle_beta   90.00
_cell.angle_gamma   90.00
#
_symmetry.space_group_name_H-M   'P 1'
#
loop_
_entity.id
_entity.type
_entity.pdbx_description
1 polymer ?
#
loop_
_entity_poly.entity_id
_entity_poly.type
_entity_poly.pdbx_seq_one_letter_code
_entity_poly.pdbx_strand_id
1 'polypeptide(L)'
;MKKTILLITAFTLTTAFFTSCNSPEKKVENAQTEVVEANKDLIDANQAYLDDVESYKVTTAERIAANDKSIAEFKVRIDKEKKEAKADYLEKLTKLEQKNTDLKKKMDDYKDDGKENWDKFKAEFNHDMDELGEAFKDLTVNNVKK
;
A
#
# COMPACT_ATOMS: atom_id res chain seq x y z
N MET A 1 -25.35 2.02 -0.67
CA MET A 1 -26.14 0.90 -0.13
C MET A 1 -26.49 -0.07 -1.25
N LYS A 2 -25.67 -1.09 -1.47
CA LYS A 2 -25.98 -2.18 -2.42
C LYS A 2 -26.33 -3.39 -1.58
N LYS A 3 -27.60 -3.81 -1.62
CA LYS A 3 -28.09 -5.00 -0.92
C LYS A 3 -27.70 -6.21 -1.76
N THR A 4 -26.71 -6.97 -1.32
CA THR A 4 -26.35 -8.23 -1.96
C THR A 4 -27.30 -9.30 -1.43
N ILE A 5 -28.17 -9.80 -2.32
CA ILE A 5 -29.10 -10.90 -2.02
C ILE A 5 -28.26 -12.18 -1.98
N LEU A 6 -28.05 -12.72 -0.78
CA LEU A 6 -27.50 -14.05 -0.55
C LEU A 6 -28.52 -15.09 -1.02
N LEU A 7 -28.32 -15.64 -2.22
CA LEU A 7 -29.07 -16.79 -2.72
C LEU A 7 -28.59 -18.05 -2.02
N ILE A 8 -29.36 -18.53 -1.04
CA ILE A 8 -29.18 -19.84 -0.42
C ILE A 8 -29.73 -20.89 -1.39
N THR A 9 -28.87 -21.43 -2.25
CA THR A 9 -29.23 -22.60 -3.08
C THR A 9 -29.13 -23.87 -2.23
N ALA A 10 -30.28 -24.39 -1.81
CA ALA A 10 -30.39 -25.71 -1.19
C ALA A 10 -30.15 -26.79 -2.26
N PHE A 11 -29.04 -27.52 -2.15
CA PHE A 11 -28.70 -28.62 -3.04
C PHE A 11 -29.41 -29.90 -2.57
N THR A 12 -30.29 -30.47 -3.41
CA THR A 12 -30.97 -31.74 -3.16
C THR A 12 -30.02 -32.91 -3.43
N LEU A 13 -29.71 -33.69 -2.38
CA LEU A 13 -28.87 -34.89 -2.46
C LEU A 13 -29.63 -36.06 -3.09
N THR A 14 -29.23 -36.46 -4.29
CA THR A 14 -29.54 -37.79 -4.84
C THR A 14 -28.41 -38.76 -4.48
N THR A 15 -28.76 -39.88 -3.86
CA THR A 15 -27.84 -40.85 -3.27
C THR A 15 -27.52 -41.99 -4.24
N ALA A 16 -26.25 -42.14 -4.59
CA ALA A 16 -25.68 -43.41 -5.05
C ALA A 16 -24.39 -43.66 -4.25
N PHE A 17 -24.41 -44.71 -3.43
CA PHE A 17 -23.31 -45.10 -2.56
C PHE A 17 -22.16 -45.74 -3.36
N PHE A 18 -20.95 -45.24 -3.17
CA PHE A 18 -19.72 -46.03 -3.23
C PHE A 18 -18.84 -45.72 -2.02
N THR A 19 -18.11 -46.74 -1.61
CA THR A 19 -17.37 -46.97 -0.36
C THR A 19 -16.41 -45.85 0.06
N SER A 20 -16.68 -45.23 1.22
CA SER A 20 -15.66 -44.60 2.08
C SER A 20 -16.27 -44.34 3.47
N CYS A 21 -15.61 -44.81 4.53
CA CYS A 21 -16.03 -44.70 5.92
C CYS A 21 -16.11 -43.24 6.40
N ASN A 22 -17.30 -42.63 6.34
CA ASN A 22 -17.77 -41.61 7.28
C ASN A 22 -19.30 -41.48 7.15
N SER A 23 -20.02 -41.48 8.28
CA SER A 23 -21.48 -41.30 8.27
C SER A 23 -21.82 -39.90 7.74
N PRO A 24 -23.00 -39.71 7.14
CA PRO A 24 -23.45 -38.39 6.71
C PRO A 24 -23.37 -37.33 7.81
N GLU A 25 -23.66 -37.67 9.08
CA GLU A 25 -23.54 -36.70 10.19
C GLU A 25 -22.10 -36.24 10.40
N LYS A 26 -21.11 -37.16 10.39
CA LYS A 26 -19.69 -36.80 10.51
C LYS A 26 -19.20 -35.92 9.36
N LYS A 27 -19.71 -36.12 8.15
CA LYS A 27 -19.38 -35.26 7.00
C LYS A 27 -19.95 -33.85 7.17
N VAL A 28 -21.16 -33.72 7.71
CA VAL A 28 -21.78 -32.41 8.00
C VAL A 28 -21.03 -31.68 9.12
N GLU A 29 -20.66 -32.38 10.19
CA GLU A 29 -19.88 -31.81 11.30
C GLU A 29 -18.51 -31.32 10.83
N ASN A 30 -17.76 -32.14 10.07
CA ASN A 30 -16.47 -31.73 9.53
C ASN A 30 -16.59 -30.51 8.61
N ALA A 31 -17.59 -30.48 7.72
CA ALA A 31 -17.82 -29.35 6.83
C ALA A 31 -18.19 -28.07 7.61
N GLN A 32 -18.93 -28.18 8.72
CA GLN A 32 -19.22 -27.03 9.59
C GLN A 32 -17.95 -26.50 10.25
N THR A 33 -17.09 -27.37 10.77
CA THR A 33 -15.81 -26.99 11.37
C THR A 33 -14.90 -26.32 10.35
N GLU A 34 -14.74 -26.90 9.15
CA GLU A 34 -13.93 -26.32 8.06
C GLU A 34 -14.44 -24.93 7.65
N VAL A 35 -15.76 -24.72 7.60
CA VAL A 35 -16.35 -23.40 7.31
C VAL A 35 -16.10 -22.40 8.44
N VAL A 36 -16.17 -22.81 9.71
CA VAL A 36 -15.88 -21.94 10.85
C VAL A 36 -14.41 -21.52 10.87
N GLU A 37 -13.50 -22.47 10.64
CA GLU A 37 -12.06 -22.20 10.53
C GLU A 37 -11.76 -21.26 9.37
N ALA A 38 -12.29 -21.53 8.18
CA ALA A 38 -12.11 -20.66 7.01
C ALA A 38 -12.67 -19.24 7.25
N ASN A 39 -13.78 -19.09 7.97
CA ASN A 39 -14.31 -17.78 8.33
C ASN A 39 -13.41 -17.04 9.33
N LYS A 40 -12.85 -17.75 10.31
CA LYS A 40 -11.90 -17.17 11.26
C LYS A 40 -10.64 -16.70 10.53
N ASP A 41 -10.07 -17.53 9.67
CA ASP A 41 -8.88 -17.19 8.89
C ASP A 41 -9.14 -15.97 7.99
N LEU A 42 -10.33 -15.88 7.37
CA LEU A 42 -10.74 -14.73 6.57
C LEU A 42 -10.82 -13.44 7.41
N ILE A 43 -11.39 -13.51 8.62
CA ILE A 43 -11.50 -12.37 9.53
C ILE A 43 -10.10 -11.91 9.98
N ASP A 44 -9.26 -12.85 10.41
CA ASP A 44 -7.91 -12.56 10.90
C ASP A 44 -7.04 -11.97 9.77
N ALA A 45 -7.13 -12.51 8.54
CA ALA A 45 -6.45 -11.96 7.37
C ALA A 45 -6.94 -10.56 6.99
N ASN A 46 -8.24 -10.29 7.11
CA ASN A 46 -8.80 -8.96 6.85
C ASN A 46 -8.35 -7.94 7.90
N GLN A 47 -8.28 -8.33 9.18
CA GLN A 47 -7.77 -7.46 10.24
C GLN A 47 -6.28 -7.13 10.03
N ALA A 48 -5.45 -8.14 9.75
CA ALA A 48 -4.03 -7.94 9.48
C ALA A 48 -3.79 -7.02 8.27
N TYR A 49 -4.65 -7.12 7.25
CA TYR A 49 -4.62 -6.22 6.10
C TYR A 49 -4.91 -4.76 6.50
N LEU A 50 -5.95 -4.51 7.30
CA LEU A 50 -6.30 -3.16 7.75
C LEU A 50 -5.21 -2.55 8.64
N ASP A 51 -4.65 -3.36 9.55
CA ASP A 51 -3.56 -2.93 10.44
C ASP A 51 -2.30 -2.56 9.64
N ASP A 52 -1.97 -3.32 8.59
CA ASP A 52 -0.84 -3.03 7.70
C ASP A 52 -1.07 -1.72 6.91
N VAL A 53 -2.30 -1.46 6.45
CA VAL A 53 -2.65 -0.18 5.80
C VAL A 53 -2.45 1.00 6.75
N GLU A 54 -2.93 0.90 7.99
CA GLU A 54 -2.78 1.97 8.98
C GLU A 54 -1.29 2.21 9.32
N SER A 55 -0.54 1.15 9.58
CA SER A 55 0.89 1.24 9.88
C SER A 55 1.67 1.87 8.71
N TYR A 56 1.37 1.45 7.47
CA TYR A 56 2.04 1.97 6.29
C TYR A 56 1.71 3.45 6.04
N LYS A 57 0.48 3.91 6.32
CA LYS A 57 0.14 5.34 6.27
C LYS A 57 1.00 6.17 7.22
N VAL A 58 1.24 5.68 8.44
CA VAL A 58 2.11 6.35 9.41
C VAL A 58 3.55 6.41 8.90
N THR A 59 4.13 5.26 8.50
CA THR A 59 5.52 5.21 8.01
C THR A 59 5.74 6.07 6.78
N THR A 60 4.78 6.12 5.86
CA THR A 60 4.90 6.94 4.65
C THR A 60 4.74 8.43 4.94
N ALA A 61 3.88 8.81 5.90
CA ALA A 61 3.79 10.20 6.37
C ALA A 61 5.12 10.68 6.97
N GLU A 62 5.83 9.83 7.72
CA GLU A 62 7.16 10.16 8.25
C GLU A 62 8.20 10.38 7.13
N ARG A 63 8.19 9.52 6.09
CA ARG A 63 9.07 9.69 4.92
C ARG A 63 8.77 10.98 4.16
N ILE A 64 7.49 11.29 3.95
CA ILE A 64 7.05 12.53 3.29
C ILE A 64 7.52 13.76 4.09
N ALA A 65 7.37 13.73 5.42
CA ALA A 65 7.83 14.83 6.28
C ALA A 65 9.36 15.00 6.25
N ALA A 66 10.12 13.90 6.17
CA ALA A 66 11.58 13.95 6.00
C ALA A 66 11.98 14.57 4.65
N ASN A 67 11.24 14.28 3.58
CA ASN A 67 11.42 14.91 2.27
C ASN A 67 11.09 16.42 2.32
N ASP A 68 9.99 16.81 2.97
CA ASP A 68 9.61 18.22 3.15
C ASP A 68 10.70 19.01 3.89
N LYS A 69 11.27 18.43 4.95
CA LYS A 69 12.42 19.00 5.66
C LYS A 69 13.62 19.15 4.73
N SER A 70 13.94 18.12 3.95
CA SER A 70 15.05 18.17 2.98
C SER A 70 14.84 19.27 1.95
N ILE A 71 13.61 19.41 1.42
CA ILE A 71 13.23 20.48 0.50
C ILE A 71 13.49 21.86 1.13
N ALA A 72 13.02 22.08 2.36
CA ALA A 72 13.20 23.35 3.06
C ALA A 72 14.68 23.68 3.26
N GLU A 73 15.50 22.71 3.65
CA GLU A 73 16.95 22.88 3.78
C GLU A 73 17.62 23.19 2.44
N PHE A 74 17.18 22.55 1.34
CA PHE A 74 17.67 22.85 -0.01
C PHE A 74 17.33 24.27 -0.46
N LYS A 75 16.10 24.76 -0.19
CA LYS A 75 15.71 26.14 -0.52
C LYS A 75 16.70 27.15 0.09
N VAL A 76 17.06 26.96 1.37
CA VAL A 76 18.03 27.81 2.07
C VAL A 76 19.44 27.73 1.48
N ARG A 77 19.89 26.55 1.01
CA ARG A 77 21.20 26.41 0.36
C ARG A 77 21.24 27.09 -1.00
N ILE A 78 20.22 26.88 -1.83
CA ILE A 78 20.12 27.43 -3.18
C ILE A 78 20.13 28.96 -3.19
N ASP A 79 19.62 29.60 -2.13
CA ASP A 79 19.68 31.06 -1.99
C ASP A 79 21.10 31.63 -1.89
N LYS A 80 22.09 30.79 -1.56
CA LYS A 80 23.51 31.16 -1.47
C LYS A 80 24.29 30.90 -2.77
N GLU A 81 23.67 30.26 -3.76
CA GLU A 81 24.30 29.89 -5.03
C GLU A 81 24.29 31.04 -6.06
N LYS A 82 25.14 30.91 -7.10
CA LYS A 82 25.17 31.86 -8.23
C LYS A 82 23.86 31.76 -9.04
N LYS A 83 23.44 32.86 -9.68
CA LYS A 83 22.15 32.96 -10.41
C LYS A 83 21.93 31.84 -11.42
N GLU A 84 22.96 31.47 -12.16
CA GLU A 84 22.88 30.44 -13.20
C GLU A 84 22.62 29.05 -12.59
N ALA A 85 23.35 28.67 -11.55
CA ALA A 85 23.13 27.41 -10.83
C ALA A 85 21.80 27.42 -10.04
N LYS A 86 21.37 28.59 -9.56
CA LYS A 86 20.14 28.76 -8.82
C LYS A 86 18.91 28.36 -9.63
N ALA A 87 18.85 28.73 -10.91
CA ALA A 87 17.72 28.40 -11.78
C ALA A 87 17.54 26.89 -11.95
N ASP A 88 18.62 26.17 -12.28
CA ASP A 88 18.61 24.72 -12.48
C ASP A 88 18.21 23.97 -11.19
N TYR A 89 18.72 24.41 -10.04
CA TYR A 89 18.36 23.81 -8.76
C TYR A 89 16.92 24.08 -8.36
N LEU A 90 16.40 25.29 -8.60
CA LEU A 90 14.99 25.62 -8.32
C LEU A 90 14.03 24.80 -9.18
N GLU A 91 14.35 24.59 -10.47
CA GLU A 91 13.53 23.75 -11.34
C GLU A 91 13.47 22.31 -10.84
N LYS A 92 14.64 21.72 -10.54
CA LYS A 92 14.70 20.35 -9.99
C LYS A 92 13.96 20.25 -8.67
N LEU A 93 14.16 21.21 -7.76
CA LEU A 93 13.51 21.21 -6.45
C LEU A 93 11.99 21.30 -6.57
N THR A 94 11.47 22.11 -7.49
CA THR A 94 10.03 22.23 -7.77
C THR A 94 9.45 20.89 -8.23
N LYS A 95 10.17 20.16 -9.08
CA LYS A 95 9.76 18.80 -9.52
C LYS A 95 9.74 17.82 -8.34
N LEU A 96 10.72 17.87 -7.44
CA LEU A 96 10.74 17.00 -6.26
C LEU A 96 9.63 17.34 -5.25
N GLU A 97 9.35 18.63 -5.04
CA GLU A 97 8.24 19.09 -4.20
C GLU A 97 6.88 18.65 -4.75
N GLN A 98 6.69 18.73 -6.06
CA GLN A 98 5.50 18.21 -6.72
C GLN A 98 5.37 16.69 -6.52
N LYS A 99 6.43 15.92 -6.79
CA LYS A 99 6.42 14.46 -6.58
C LYS A 99 6.12 14.08 -5.13
N ASN A 100 6.68 14.78 -4.14
CA ASN A 100 6.40 14.51 -2.73
C ASN A 100 4.92 14.77 -2.39
N THR A 101 4.36 15.85 -2.94
CA THR A 101 2.93 16.19 -2.81
C THR A 101 2.03 15.16 -3.47
N ASP A 102 2.40 14.69 -4.66
CA ASP A 102 1.65 13.66 -5.40
C ASP A 102 1.67 12.33 -4.65
N LEU A 103 2.80 11.94 -4.04
CA LEU A 103 2.89 10.75 -3.21
C LEU A 103 2.04 10.85 -1.95
N LYS A 104 2.04 12.02 -1.29
CA LYS A 104 1.13 12.28 -0.17
C LYS A 104 -0.32 12.06 -0.57
N LYS A 105 -0.73 12.65 -1.70
CA LYS A 105 -2.08 12.48 -2.23
C LYS A 105 -2.38 11.03 -2.60
N LYS A 106 -1.45 10.32 -3.25
CA LYS A 106 -1.58 8.89 -3.59
C LYS A 106 -1.85 8.03 -2.35
N MET A 107 -1.23 8.36 -1.22
CA MET A 107 -1.49 7.68 0.06
C MET A 107 -2.84 8.07 0.67
N ASP A 108 -3.18 9.36 0.68
CA ASP A 108 -4.43 9.87 1.24
C ASP A 108 -5.66 9.34 0.47
N ASP A 109 -5.52 9.20 -0.85
CA ASP A 109 -6.58 8.71 -1.75
C ASP A 109 -6.67 7.17 -1.77
N TYR A 110 -5.74 6.45 -1.11
CA TYR A 110 -5.79 4.99 -1.05
C TYR A 110 -7.05 4.52 -0.30
N LYS A 111 -7.84 3.68 -0.98
CA LYS A 111 -9.04 3.06 -0.45
C LYS A 111 -8.83 1.56 -0.39
N ASP A 112 -9.42 0.95 0.64
CA ASP A 112 -9.32 -0.48 0.82
C ASP A 112 -9.97 -1.24 -0.33
N ASP A 113 -9.15 -1.91 -1.13
CA ASP A 113 -9.56 -2.64 -2.33
C ASP A 113 -9.03 -4.09 -2.33
N GLY A 114 -8.74 -4.60 -1.13
CA GLY A 114 -8.27 -5.96 -0.88
C GLY A 114 -6.75 -6.14 -0.94
N LYS A 115 -6.29 -7.27 -0.38
CA LYS A 115 -4.86 -7.52 -0.13
C LYS A 115 -3.99 -7.56 -1.40
N GLU A 116 -4.48 -8.08 -2.51
CA GLU A 116 -3.68 -8.17 -3.74
C GLU A 116 -3.36 -6.77 -4.31
N ASN A 117 -4.36 -5.89 -4.33
CA ASN A 117 -4.20 -4.51 -4.79
C ASN A 117 -3.32 -3.72 -3.83
N TRP A 118 -3.39 -4.04 -2.54
CA TRP A 118 -2.52 -3.44 -1.53
C TRP A 118 -1.04 -3.76 -1.73
N ASP A 119 -0.70 -5.03 -1.98
CA ASP A 119 0.70 -5.42 -2.18
C ASP A 119 1.29 -4.76 -3.44
N LYS A 120 0.49 -4.62 -4.52
CA LYS A 120 0.88 -3.87 -5.73
C LYS A 120 1.07 -2.38 -5.43
N PHE A 121 0.12 -1.78 -4.72
CA PHE A 121 0.19 -0.38 -4.32
C PHE A 121 1.46 -0.08 -3.52
N LYS A 122 1.78 -0.89 -2.49
CA LYS A 122 3.01 -0.74 -1.70
C LYS A 122 4.26 -0.84 -2.56
N ALA A 123 4.32 -1.79 -3.49
CA ALA A 123 5.48 -1.97 -4.36
C ALA A 123 5.74 -0.72 -5.21
N GLU A 124 4.70 -0.20 -5.88
CA GLU A 124 4.79 1.02 -6.68
C GLU A 124 5.11 2.25 -5.82
N PHE A 125 4.42 2.41 -4.69
CA PHE A 125 4.63 3.56 -3.80
C PHE A 125 6.05 3.59 -3.24
N ASN A 126 6.58 2.43 -2.81
CA ASN A 126 7.95 2.35 -2.33
C ASN A 126 8.95 2.69 -3.43
N HIS A 127 8.75 2.18 -4.65
CA HIS A 127 9.59 2.51 -5.78
C HIS A 127 9.62 4.02 -6.06
N ASP A 128 8.45 4.66 -6.17
CA ASP A 128 8.34 6.10 -6.40
C ASP A 128 9.02 6.92 -5.28
N MET A 129 8.89 6.48 -4.02
CA MET A 129 9.49 7.13 -2.86
C MET A 129 11.01 6.95 -2.78
N ASP A 130 11.52 5.79 -3.22
CA ASP A 130 12.95 5.52 -3.30
C ASP A 130 13.59 6.35 -4.42
N GLU A 131 12.96 6.43 -5.60
CA GLU A 131 13.40 7.31 -6.68
C GLU A 131 13.44 8.78 -6.25
N LEU A 132 12.43 9.23 -5.49
CA LEU A 132 12.41 10.59 -4.93
C LEU A 132 13.59 10.80 -3.96
N GLY A 133 13.86 9.82 -3.10
CA GLY A 133 15.00 9.87 -2.17
C GLY A 133 16.36 9.95 -2.89
N GLU A 134 16.57 9.16 -3.94
CA GLU A 134 17.78 9.23 -4.76
C GLU A 134 17.91 10.58 -5.47
N ALA A 135 16.81 11.13 -6.00
CA ALA A 135 16.83 12.43 -6.64
C ALA A 135 17.19 13.57 -5.65
N PHE A 136 16.82 13.46 -4.37
CA PHE A 136 17.31 14.39 -3.34
C PHE A 136 18.80 14.24 -3.06
N LYS A 137 19.34 13.01 -3.06
CA LYS A 137 20.77 12.78 -2.87
C LYS A 137 21.58 13.38 -4.01
N ASP A 138 21.12 13.23 -5.25
CA ASP A 138 21.76 13.82 -6.44
C ASP A 138 21.84 15.36 -6.38
N LEU A 139 20.92 16.02 -5.67
CA LEU A 139 20.99 17.46 -5.44
C LEU A 139 22.06 17.85 -4.39
N THR A 140 22.41 16.95 -3.47
CA THR A 140 23.46 17.18 -2.46
C THR A 140 24.87 16.85 -2.96
N VAL A 141 25.00 15.97 -3.95
CA VAL A 141 26.29 15.60 -4.51
C VAL A 141 26.82 16.81 -5.27
N ASN A 142 27.79 17.49 -4.65
CA ASN A 142 28.55 18.59 -5.19
C ASN A 142 28.99 18.30 -6.64
N ASN A 143 28.26 18.83 -7.62
CA ASN A 143 28.71 18.96 -9.00
C ASN A 143 29.77 20.08 -9.06
N VAL A 144 30.86 19.91 -8.32
CA VAL A 144 32.08 20.69 -8.49
C VAL A 144 32.67 20.23 -9.81
N LYS A 145 32.19 20.81 -10.92
CA LYS A 145 32.98 20.86 -12.14
C LYS A 145 34.24 21.66 -11.78
N LYS A 146 35.35 20.93 -11.61
CA LYS A 146 36.70 21.47 -11.59
C LYS A 146 36.95 22.31 -12.84
#